data_AF-A0A7S3WTC5-F1
#
_entry.id   AF-A0A7S3WTC5-F1
#
_cell.length_a   1.000
_cell.length_b   1.000
_cell.length_c   1.000
_cell.angle_alpha   90.00
_cell.angle_beta   90.00
_cell.angle_gamma   90.00
#
_symmetry.space_group_name_H-M   'P 1'
#
loop_
_entity.id
_entity.type
_entity.pdbx_description
1 polymer ?
#
loop_
_entity_poly.entity_id
_entity_poly.type
_entity_poly.pdbx_seq_one_letter_code
_entity_poly.pdbx_strand_id
1 'polypeptide(L)'
;KNGPSANWMPEYGRWMLESTPGKPYDGLEGVTDIEQQMRSRRSRLLSALQPGEVAPTVTFMPLFGTADFCDPPREAGGPATESLFVSDDVIFTHPRFPTLTRNIRERRGSKVAIRRPLMVDEKTHA
;
A
#
# COMPACT_ATOMS: atom_id res chain seq x y z
N LYS A 1 -10.63 16.49 18.09
CA LYS A 1 -9.85 17.69 17.68
C LYS A 1 -8.57 17.90 18.50
N ASN A 2 -8.33 17.19 19.62
CA ASN A 2 -7.12 17.33 20.45
C ASN A 2 -6.31 16.01 20.54
N GLY A 3 -5.95 15.43 19.39
CA GLY A 3 -5.00 14.31 19.35
C GLY A 3 -3.59 14.80 18.96
N PRO A 4 -2.51 14.09 19.31
CA PRO A 4 -1.17 14.43 18.86
C PRO A 4 -1.14 14.64 17.34
N SER A 5 -0.48 15.71 16.91
CA SER A 5 -0.39 16.07 15.49
C SER A 5 0.29 14.94 14.71
N ALA A 6 -0.30 14.55 13.59
CA ALA A 6 0.23 13.54 12.69
C ALA A 6 0.10 14.02 11.24
N ASN A 7 1.11 13.74 10.42
CA ASN A 7 1.03 13.95 8.99
C ASN A 7 0.51 12.66 8.34
N TRP A 8 -0.31 12.81 7.33
CA TRP A 8 -0.92 11.71 6.58
C TRP A 8 -0.66 11.94 5.11
N MET A 9 -0.10 10.93 4.44
CA MET A 9 0.32 11.03 3.06
C MET A 9 -0.27 9.86 2.25
N PRO A 10 -0.64 10.10 0.98
CA PRO A 10 -0.95 9.01 0.08
C PRO A 10 0.31 8.20 -0.21
N GLU A 11 0.14 6.91 -0.44
CA GLU A 11 1.19 6.01 -0.90
C GLU A 11 0.91 5.49 -2.31
N TYR A 12 1.84 4.72 -2.89
CA TYR A 12 1.69 4.20 -4.25
C TYR A 12 0.38 3.44 -4.46
N GLY A 13 0.06 2.53 -3.52
CA GLY A 13 -1.20 1.80 -3.53
C GLY A 13 -2.36 2.73 -3.17
N ARG A 14 -3.41 2.74 -3.98
CA ARG A 14 -4.65 3.49 -3.68
C ARG A 14 -5.30 3.10 -2.36
N TRP A 15 -5.05 1.87 -1.92
CA TRP A 15 -5.49 1.25 -0.68
C TRP A 15 -4.47 1.41 0.47
N MET A 16 -3.37 2.11 0.24
CA MET A 16 -2.32 2.35 1.23
C MET A 16 -2.40 3.77 1.80
N LEU A 17 -1.94 3.90 3.04
CA LEU A 17 -1.85 5.17 3.74
C LEU A 17 -0.56 5.19 4.55
N GLU A 18 0.19 6.29 4.45
CA GLU A 18 1.35 6.53 5.30
C GLU A 18 1.00 7.57 6.36
N SER A 19 1.55 7.38 7.56
CA SER A 19 1.42 8.35 8.64
C SER A 19 2.71 8.51 9.41
N THR A 20 3.04 9.76 9.75
CA THR A 20 4.21 10.09 10.57
C THR A 20 3.79 10.96 11.75
N PRO A 21 4.65 11.10 12.77
CA PRO A 21 4.54 12.19 13.74
C PRO A 21 4.46 13.54 13.02
N GLY A 22 3.69 14.48 13.57
CA GLY A 22 3.60 15.85 13.06
C GLY A 22 4.87 16.66 13.30
N LYS A 23 5.67 16.24 14.28
CA LYS A 23 7.02 16.76 14.56
C LYS A 23 7.96 15.59 14.84
N PRO A 24 9.25 15.70 14.50
CA PRO A 24 10.26 14.72 14.91
C PRO A 24 10.28 14.51 16.43
N TYR A 25 10.74 13.35 16.88
CA TYR A 25 10.94 13.08 18.30
C TYR A 25 12.22 13.77 18.80
N ASP A 26 12.18 14.30 20.02
CA ASP A 26 13.30 14.99 20.64
C ASP A 26 14.20 14.03 21.42
N GLY A 27 15.43 13.82 20.94
CA GLY A 27 16.44 12.99 21.60
C GLY A 27 15.98 11.56 21.91
N LEU A 28 16.59 10.95 22.92
CA LEU A 28 16.19 9.63 23.40
C LEU A 28 14.93 9.66 24.26
N GLU A 29 14.63 10.79 24.90
CA GLU A 29 13.43 10.95 25.74
C GLU A 29 12.15 10.80 24.91
N GLY A 30 12.13 11.39 23.71
CA GLY A 30 10.98 11.28 22.79
C GLY A 30 10.71 9.86 22.28
N VAL A 31 11.65 8.91 22.45
CA VAL A 31 11.43 7.49 22.10
C VAL A 31 10.32 6.88 22.95
N THR A 32 10.15 7.37 24.19
CA THR A 32 9.12 6.87 25.12
C THR A 32 7.70 7.18 24.65
N ASP A 33 7.52 8.19 23.78
CA ASP A 33 6.21 8.60 23.25
C ASP A 33 5.82 7.88 21.95
N ILE A 34 6.75 7.14 21.31
CA ILE A 34 6.56 6.59 19.96
C ILE A 34 5.32 5.70 19.90
N GLU A 35 5.21 4.74 20.81
CA GLU A 35 4.13 3.76 20.80
C GLU A 35 2.78 4.46 21.02
N GLN A 36 2.71 5.37 21.99
CA GLN A 36 1.50 6.11 22.30
C GLN A 36 1.05 6.97 21.09
N GLN A 37 1.99 7.61 20.40
CA GLN A 37 1.69 8.35 19.18
C GLN A 37 1.25 7.43 18.03
N MET A 38 1.88 6.27 17.85
CA MET A 38 1.44 5.25 16.87
C MET A 38 0.02 4.76 17.17
N ARG A 39 -0.30 4.48 18.44
CA ARG A 39 -1.65 4.10 18.89
C ARG A 39 -2.67 5.19 18.61
N SER A 40 -2.32 6.46 18.82
CA SER A 40 -3.20 7.58 18.50
C SER A 40 -3.48 7.69 17.00
N ARG A 41 -2.46 7.55 16.15
CA ARG A 41 -2.63 7.50 14.68
C ARG A 41 -3.53 6.32 14.28
N ARG A 42 -3.31 5.15 14.88
CA ARG A 42 -4.15 3.96 14.67
C ARG A 42 -5.61 4.20 15.05
N SER A 43 -5.87 4.78 16.22
CA SER A 43 -7.23 5.10 16.67
C SER A 43 -7.94 6.04 15.71
N ARG A 44 -7.24 7.09 15.23
CA ARG A 44 -7.79 8.02 14.23
C ARG A 44 -8.10 7.32 12.90
N LEU A 45 -7.20 6.46 12.41
CA LEU A 45 -7.45 5.66 11.21
C LEU A 45 -8.69 4.78 11.37
N LEU A 46 -8.78 4.03 12.47
CA LEU A 46 -9.90 3.13 12.73
C LEU A 46 -11.23 3.89 12.86
N SER A 47 -11.22 5.11 13.40
CA SER A 47 -12.44 5.94 13.48
C SER A 47 -12.95 6.44 12.11
N ALA A 48 -12.13 6.35 11.06
CA ALA A 48 -12.49 6.77 9.71
C ALA A 48 -12.96 5.61 8.82
N LEU A 49 -12.79 4.36 9.27
CA LEU A 49 -13.18 3.16 8.54
C LEU A 49 -14.71 2.98 8.55
N GLN A 50 -15.24 2.49 7.45
CA GLN A 50 -16.63 2.05 7.34
C GLN A 50 -16.83 0.67 7.97
N PRO A 51 -18.09 0.29 8.30
CA PRO A 51 -18.39 -1.07 8.74
C PRO A 51 -17.86 -2.12 7.75
N GLY A 52 -17.11 -3.10 8.25
CA GLY A 52 -16.52 -4.17 7.45
C GLY A 52 -15.14 -3.85 6.86
N GLU A 53 -14.67 -2.60 6.94
CA GLU A 53 -13.32 -2.25 6.52
C GLU A 53 -12.28 -2.56 7.60
N VAL A 54 -11.09 -2.97 7.16
CA VAL A 54 -9.92 -3.16 8.01
C VAL A 54 -8.72 -2.48 7.38
N ALA A 55 -7.80 -1.98 8.20
CA ALA A 55 -6.56 -1.37 7.73
C ALA A 55 -5.37 -2.02 8.42
N PRO A 56 -4.93 -3.23 8.05
CA PRO A 56 -3.81 -3.90 8.72
C PRO A 56 -2.46 -3.24 8.38
N THR A 57 -1.51 -3.27 9.32
CA THR A 57 -0.12 -2.86 9.05
C THR A 57 0.67 -4.09 8.57
N VAL A 58 0.53 -4.41 7.29
CA VAL A 58 1.18 -5.56 6.65
C VAL A 58 2.25 -5.11 5.67
N THR A 59 3.27 -5.94 5.49
CA THR A 59 4.36 -5.67 4.54
C THR A 59 4.00 -6.05 3.10
N PHE A 60 3.05 -6.97 2.92
CA PHE A 60 2.51 -7.36 1.62
C PHE A 60 1.07 -7.87 1.77
N MET A 61 0.30 -7.79 0.68
CA MET A 61 -1.05 -8.37 0.60
C MET A 61 -0.94 -9.76 -0.06
N PRO A 62 -1.18 -10.87 0.66
CA PRO A 62 -0.88 -12.22 0.16
C PRO A 62 -1.60 -12.61 -1.13
N LEU A 63 -2.82 -12.09 -1.33
CA LEU A 63 -3.66 -12.39 -2.49
C LEU A 63 -3.62 -11.30 -3.57
N PHE A 64 -2.67 -10.36 -3.52
CA PHE A 64 -2.62 -9.26 -4.47
C PHE A 64 -2.46 -9.75 -5.92
N GLY A 65 -3.42 -9.40 -6.78
CA GLY A 65 -3.44 -9.81 -8.18
C GLY A 65 -3.96 -11.23 -8.44
N THR A 66 -4.63 -11.87 -7.47
CA THR A 66 -5.44 -13.07 -7.72
C THR A 66 -6.83 -12.70 -8.27
N ALA A 67 -7.73 -13.65 -8.53
CA ALA A 67 -8.99 -13.35 -9.22
C ALA A 67 -9.98 -12.47 -8.42
N ASP A 68 -10.01 -12.60 -7.09
CA ASP A 68 -11.01 -12.03 -6.18
C ASP A 68 -10.39 -11.07 -5.14
N PHE A 69 -9.23 -10.50 -5.44
CA PHE A 69 -8.46 -9.71 -4.47
C PHE A 69 -8.99 -8.28 -4.23
N CYS A 70 -9.94 -7.79 -5.03
CA CYS A 70 -10.41 -6.41 -4.99
C CYS A 70 -11.94 -6.35 -5.14
N ASP A 71 -12.57 -5.47 -4.35
CA ASP A 71 -13.98 -5.14 -4.43
C ASP A 71 -14.17 -3.63 -4.68
N PRO A 72 -14.94 -3.22 -5.72
CA PRO A 72 -15.49 -4.07 -6.76
C PRO A 72 -14.39 -4.68 -7.65
N PRO A 73 -14.64 -5.84 -8.31
CA PRO A 73 -13.67 -6.46 -9.22
C PRO A 73 -13.20 -5.49 -10.31
N ARG A 74 -11.91 -5.58 -10.66
CA ARG A 74 -11.27 -4.72 -11.67
C ARG A 74 -10.52 -5.57 -12.69
N GLU A 75 -10.69 -5.22 -13.96
CA GLU A 75 -9.92 -5.83 -15.06
C GLU A 75 -8.44 -5.47 -14.95
N ALA A 76 -7.59 -6.48 -15.19
CA ALA A 76 -6.15 -6.31 -15.14
C ALA A 76 -5.63 -5.44 -16.29
N GLY A 77 -4.54 -4.73 -16.04
CA GLY A 77 -3.87 -3.88 -17.01
C GLY A 77 -4.24 -2.41 -16.90
N GLY A 78 -4.01 -1.69 -17.99
CA GLY A 78 -4.11 -0.24 -18.06
C GLY A 78 -2.85 0.40 -18.66
N PRO A 79 -2.90 1.69 -19.02
CA PRO A 79 -1.85 2.37 -19.77
C PRO A 79 -0.54 2.58 -18.98
N ALA A 80 -0.58 2.53 -17.64
CA ALA A 80 0.59 2.68 -16.80
C ALA A 80 1.34 1.35 -16.63
N THR A 81 0.67 0.30 -16.11
CA THR A 81 1.35 -0.96 -15.76
C THR A 81 1.41 -1.97 -16.91
N GLU A 82 0.37 -2.06 -17.74
CA GLU A 82 0.13 -3.19 -18.67
C GLU A 82 0.20 -4.57 -17.97
N SER A 83 -0.12 -4.61 -16.67
CA SER A 83 -0.03 -5.83 -15.86
C SER A 83 -1.00 -6.91 -16.33
N LEU A 84 -0.60 -8.17 -16.16
CA LEU A 84 -1.46 -9.32 -16.42
C LEU A 84 -2.40 -9.63 -15.25
N PHE A 85 -2.11 -9.09 -14.07
CA PHE A 85 -2.71 -9.54 -12.81
C PHE A 85 -3.43 -8.43 -12.05
N VAL A 86 -3.06 -7.17 -12.25
CA VAL A 86 -3.61 -6.04 -11.49
C VAL A 86 -4.03 -4.91 -12.40
N SER A 87 -5.13 -4.25 -12.04
CA SER A 87 -5.60 -3.03 -12.70
C SER A 87 -4.74 -1.83 -12.32
N ASP A 88 -4.61 -0.84 -13.20
CA ASP A 88 -4.05 0.48 -12.84
C ASP A 88 -4.87 1.21 -11.77
N ASP A 89 -6.11 0.79 -11.50
CA ASP A 89 -6.95 1.32 -10.41
C ASP A 89 -6.33 1.10 -9.02
N VAL A 90 -5.38 0.17 -8.88
CA VAL A 90 -4.62 -0.03 -7.62
C VAL A 90 -3.62 1.10 -7.36
N ILE A 91 -3.33 1.94 -8.35
CA ILE A 91 -2.39 3.05 -8.23
C ILE A 91 -3.13 4.28 -7.70
N PHE A 92 -2.53 4.98 -6.73
CA PHE A 92 -3.10 6.22 -6.23
C PHE A 92 -3.20 7.27 -7.33
N THR A 93 -4.30 8.04 -7.32
CA THR A 93 -4.72 8.91 -8.44
C THR A 93 -3.80 10.09 -8.70
N HIS A 94 -2.95 10.46 -7.75
CA HIS A 94 -2.01 11.56 -7.93
C HIS A 94 -1.06 11.29 -9.10
N PRO A 95 -0.93 12.20 -10.10
CA PRO A 95 -0.25 11.93 -11.38
C PRO A 95 1.20 11.40 -11.27
N ARG A 96 1.88 11.71 -10.16
CA ARG A 96 3.21 11.20 -9.82
C ARG A 96 3.30 9.67 -9.95
N PHE A 97 2.33 8.93 -9.41
CA PHE A 97 2.40 7.47 -9.30
C PHE A 97 2.23 6.76 -10.65
N PRO A 98 1.16 6.97 -11.44
CA PRO A 98 1.04 6.33 -12.76
C PRO A 98 2.13 6.80 -13.73
N THR A 99 2.59 8.04 -13.63
CA THR A 99 3.71 8.55 -14.45
C THR A 99 5.02 7.84 -14.13
N LEU A 100 5.33 7.63 -12.85
CA LEU A 100 6.52 6.87 -12.45
C LEU A 100 6.47 5.44 -13.01
N THR A 101 5.33 4.76 -12.87
CA THR A 101 5.13 3.39 -13.35
C THR A 101 5.32 3.28 -14.86
N ARG A 102 4.66 4.16 -15.62
CA ARG A 102 4.79 4.22 -17.07
C ARG A 102 6.22 4.49 -17.50
N ASN A 103 6.88 5.50 -16.91
CA ASN A 103 8.24 5.87 -17.26
C ASN A 103 9.25 4.73 -17.00
N ILE A 104 9.09 3.97 -15.91
CA ILE A 104 9.94 2.80 -15.64
C ILE A 104 9.75 1.72 -16.71
N ARG A 105 8.51 1.41 -17.06
CA ARG A 105 8.16 0.40 -18.08
C ARG A 105 8.69 0.81 -19.45
N GLU A 106 8.42 2.03 -19.89
CA GLU A 106 8.83 2.57 -21.19
C GLU A 106 10.36 2.67 -21.30
N ARG A 107 11.03 3.21 -20.27
CA ARG A 107 12.50 3.27 -20.25
C ARG A 107 13.13 1.88 -20.33
N ARG A 108 12.51 0.87 -19.71
CA ARG A 108 13.00 -0.52 -19.74
C ARG A 108 12.63 -1.24 -21.04
N GLY A 109 11.68 -0.72 -21.82
CA GLY A 109 11.12 -1.38 -23.01
C GLY A 109 10.33 -2.66 -22.71
N SER A 110 10.04 -2.95 -21.44
CA SER A 110 9.31 -4.15 -21.01
C SER A 110 8.79 -4.04 -19.57
N LYS A 111 7.73 -4.79 -19.26
CA LYS A 111 7.13 -4.88 -17.91
C LYS A 111 8.11 -5.40 -16.88
N VAL A 112 8.22 -4.73 -15.73
CA VAL A 112 9.05 -5.17 -14.59
C VAL A 112 8.73 -6.63 -14.27
N ALA A 113 9.76 -7.45 -14.14
CA ALA A 113 9.63 -8.88 -13.92
C ALA A 113 10.29 -9.27 -12.61
N ILE A 114 9.48 -9.66 -11.63
CA ILE A 114 9.94 -10.14 -10.32
C ILE A 114 9.59 -11.62 -10.25
N ARG A 115 10.60 -12.48 -10.16
CA ARG A 115 10.43 -13.93 -9.98
C ARG A 115 10.85 -14.29 -8.58
N ARG A 116 9.97 -14.99 -7.86
CA ARG A 116 10.25 -15.51 -6.51
C ARG A 116 10.26 -17.03 -6.58
N PRO A 117 11.15 -17.72 -5.86
CA PRO A 117 11.07 -19.16 -5.70
C PRO A 117 9.70 -19.54 -5.12
N LEU A 118 9.02 -20.47 -5.78
CA LEU A 118 7.77 -21.03 -5.28
C LEU A 118 8.10 -22.05 -4.18
N MET A 119 7.37 -22.01 -3.07
CA MET A 119 7.42 -23.09 -2.09
C MET A 119 6.83 -24.35 -2.72
N VAL A 120 7.65 -25.38 -2.86
CA VAL A 120 7.23 -26.67 -3.43
C VAL A 120 6.82 -27.59 -2.29
N ASP A 121 5.53 -27.90 -2.24
CA ASP A 121 4.92 -28.89 -1.36
C ASP A 121 4.40 -30.06 -2.22
N GLU A 122 3.93 -31.15 -1.60
CA GLU A 122 3.51 -32.39 -2.27
C GLU A 122 2.46 -32.17 -3.38
N LYS A 123 1.66 -31.11 -3.26
CA LYS A 123 0.58 -30.76 -4.20
C LYS A 123 0.85 -29.48 -4.99
N THR A 124 2.05 -28.92 -4.93
CA THR A 124 2.39 -27.74 -5.74
C THR A 124 2.47 -28.15 -7.22
N HIS A 125 1.64 -27.52 -8.06
CA HIS A 125 1.70 -27.74 -9.51
C HIS A 125 3.02 -27.21 -10.09
N ALA A 126 3.59 -27.97 -11.02
CA ALA A 126 4.78 -27.59 -11.78
C ALA A 126 4.48 -26.51 -12.83
#